data_AF-A0AB74J8D2-F1
#
_entry.id   AF-A0AB74J8D2-F1
#
_cell.length_a   1.000
_cell.length_b   1.000
_cell.length_c   1.000
_cell.angle_alpha   90.00
_cell.angle_beta   90.00
_cell.angle_gamma   90.00
#
_symmetry.space_group_name_H-M   'P 1'
#
loop_
_entity.id
_entity.type
_entity.pdbx_description
1 polymer ?
#
loop_
_entity_poly.entity_id
_entity_poly.type
_entity_poly.pdbx_seq_one_letter_code
_entity_poly.pdbx_strand_id
1 'polypeptide(L)'
;MTTLKEILALKQVEPNRFKSVNLPVRMGNILPIAFGGYTIGVAVAAAHYDVPEKHRLYAVNGNFLGPALTDRPVFVNTKVYRSTKSFTTKFVEVLQKQDDGKERVCLVALVDFHVIEADSFMIYSAPPSKEYTSVEESWTPAERKKMMVDEEILTQAQVDTHDKLFHLMGTLIDMRFTKQSIHGQTLQGFAKGHKTTQEHLPLTERSSADWLKVREKVETPAENVTSLAFLLDASISFQPLVLSSIPLTESSACSTLEFSLRFLTPEININDFHLREWKTYAGDAARTFSEARLWDKDGKMVASMSQTSILRPPKKAAAKKSKI
;
A
#
# COMPACT_ATOMS: atom_id res chain seq x y z
N MET A 1 15.28 -13.74 -7.20
CA MET A 1 14.61 -12.58 -6.58
C MET A 1 13.26 -13.07 -6.10
N THR A 2 12.83 -12.67 -4.90
CA THR A 2 11.48 -12.97 -4.42
C THR A 2 10.45 -12.19 -5.23
N THR A 3 9.40 -12.87 -5.68
CA THR A 3 8.35 -12.33 -6.55
C THR A 3 7.05 -12.06 -5.76
N LEU A 4 6.15 -11.23 -6.28
CA LEU A 4 4.85 -10.99 -5.65
C LEU A 4 4.00 -12.26 -5.64
N LYS A 5 4.06 -13.06 -6.72
CA LYS A 5 3.40 -14.39 -6.76
C LYS A 5 3.89 -15.30 -5.63
N GLU A 6 5.19 -15.34 -5.35
CA GLU A 6 5.74 -16.12 -4.24
C GLU A 6 5.33 -15.56 -2.87
N ILE A 7 5.35 -14.23 -2.70
CA ILE A 7 4.96 -13.57 -1.46
C ILE A 7 3.49 -13.88 -1.13
N LEU A 8 2.61 -13.79 -2.13
CA LEU A 8 1.16 -13.91 -1.98
C LEU A 8 0.65 -15.34 -2.20
N ALA A 9 1.55 -16.31 -2.39
CA ALA A 9 1.21 -17.71 -2.62
C ALA A 9 0.47 -18.32 -1.42
N LEU A 10 -0.67 -18.94 -1.72
CA LEU A 10 -1.52 -19.64 -0.78
C LEU A 10 -1.65 -21.10 -1.18
N LYS A 11 -1.60 -21.99 -0.18
CA LYS A 11 -1.98 -23.40 -0.32
C LYS A 11 -3.34 -23.60 0.33
N GLN A 12 -4.30 -24.16 -0.41
CA GLN A 12 -5.56 -24.59 0.17
C GLN A 12 -5.33 -25.76 1.14
N VAL A 13 -5.85 -25.64 2.35
CA VAL A 13 -5.76 -26.70 3.38
C VAL A 13 -7.11 -27.33 3.66
N GLU A 14 -8.20 -26.58 3.50
CA GLU A 14 -9.59 -27.05 3.58
C GLU A 14 -10.45 -26.24 2.59
N PRO A 15 -11.70 -26.66 2.27
CA PRO A 15 -12.63 -25.81 1.55
C PRO A 15 -12.74 -24.43 2.20
N ASN A 16 -12.51 -23.36 1.42
CA ASN A 16 -12.53 -21.98 1.89
C ASN A 16 -11.49 -21.60 2.96
N ARG A 17 -10.45 -22.43 3.18
CA ARG A 17 -9.36 -22.14 4.10
C ARG A 17 -7.99 -22.36 3.47
N PHE A 18 -7.14 -21.35 3.58
CA PHE A 18 -5.84 -21.29 2.94
C PHE A 18 -4.75 -21.02 3.97
N LYS A 19 -3.54 -21.45 3.67
CA LYS A 19 -2.33 -21.19 4.44
C LYS A 19 -1.28 -20.55 3.54
N SER A 20 -0.57 -19.53 4.01
CA SER A 20 0.53 -18.96 3.24
C SER A 20 1.64 -19.99 3.01
N VAL A 21 2.15 -20.02 1.78
CA VAL A 21 3.27 -20.88 1.40
C VAL A 21 4.56 -20.32 2.00
N ASN A 22 4.75 -19.01 1.90
CA ASN A 22 5.88 -18.29 2.45
C ASN A 22 5.46 -17.45 3.66
N LEU A 23 6.45 -17.08 4.48
CA LEU A 23 6.22 -16.23 5.64
C LEU A 23 5.90 -14.79 5.24
N PRO A 24 5.11 -14.05 6.04
CA PRO A 24 4.78 -12.66 5.78
C PRO A 24 6.03 -11.78 5.63
N VAL A 25 6.01 -10.88 4.65
CA VAL A 25 7.07 -9.90 4.42
C VAL A 25 6.83 -8.61 5.20
N ARG A 26 7.90 -7.90 5.53
CA ARG A 26 7.88 -6.63 6.25
C ARG A 26 8.29 -5.46 5.36
N MET A 27 7.69 -4.31 5.60
CA MET A 27 8.11 -3.03 5.02
C MET A 27 7.77 -1.89 5.97
N GLY A 28 8.63 -0.87 6.06
CA GLY A 28 8.35 0.35 6.80
C GLY A 28 8.21 0.15 8.32
N ASN A 29 8.76 -0.93 8.87
CA ASN A 29 8.71 -1.20 10.32
C ASN A 29 9.99 -1.91 10.76
N ILE A 30 10.48 -1.60 11.96
CA ILE A 30 11.64 -2.27 12.56
C ILE A 30 11.24 -3.51 13.37
N LEU A 31 9.99 -3.55 13.84
CA LEU A 31 9.43 -4.71 14.56
C LEU A 31 9.15 -5.85 13.57
N PRO A 32 9.04 -7.12 14.01
CA PRO A 32 8.72 -8.25 13.15
C PRO A 32 7.23 -8.29 12.77
N ILE A 33 6.72 -7.18 12.25
CA ILE A 33 5.33 -6.98 11.84
C ILE A 33 5.27 -6.99 10.33
N ALA A 34 4.34 -7.77 9.78
CA ALA A 34 4.09 -7.86 8.35
C ALA A 34 3.61 -6.52 7.78
N PHE A 35 3.95 -6.26 6.53
CA PHE A 35 3.41 -5.14 5.77
C PHE A 35 1.87 -5.30 5.61
N GLY A 36 1.10 -4.22 5.76
CA GLY A 36 -0.36 -4.25 5.62
C GLY A 36 -0.80 -4.82 4.26
N GLY A 37 -0.16 -4.37 3.19
CA GLY A 37 -0.39 -4.85 1.83
C GLY A 37 -0.18 -6.35 1.65
N TYR A 38 0.66 -7.01 2.47
CA TYR A 38 0.74 -8.47 2.49
C TYR A 38 -0.60 -9.09 2.89
N THR A 39 -1.17 -8.66 4.02
CA THR A 39 -2.45 -9.20 4.50
C THR A 39 -3.62 -8.85 3.59
N ILE A 40 -3.62 -7.67 2.95
CA ILE A 40 -4.61 -7.30 1.92
C ILE A 40 -4.44 -8.21 0.70
N GLY A 41 -3.21 -8.38 0.21
CA GLY A 41 -2.90 -9.20 -0.96
C GLY A 41 -3.33 -10.66 -0.78
N VAL A 42 -3.01 -11.31 0.35
CA VAL A 42 -3.45 -12.70 0.60
C VAL A 42 -4.96 -12.80 0.82
N ALA A 43 -5.61 -11.78 1.37
CA ALA A 43 -7.06 -11.75 1.47
C ALA A 43 -7.71 -11.71 0.09
N VAL A 44 -7.19 -10.87 -0.80
CA VAL A 44 -7.62 -10.78 -2.20
C VAL A 44 -7.33 -12.08 -2.95
N ALA A 45 -6.13 -12.66 -2.79
CA ALA A 45 -5.76 -13.93 -3.42
C ALA A 45 -6.72 -15.06 -3.02
N ALA A 46 -7.03 -15.20 -1.73
CA ALA A 46 -7.98 -16.21 -1.24
C ALA A 46 -9.40 -15.96 -1.75
N ALA A 47 -9.84 -14.71 -1.83
CA ALA A 47 -11.18 -14.37 -2.27
C ALA A 47 -11.47 -14.77 -3.72
N HIS A 48 -10.44 -14.87 -4.57
CA HIS A 48 -10.58 -15.33 -5.96
C HIS A 48 -10.83 -16.84 -6.09
N TYR A 49 -10.59 -17.63 -5.04
CA TYR A 49 -10.95 -19.04 -5.05
C TYR A 49 -12.47 -19.18 -5.24
N ASP A 50 -12.91 -20.03 -6.16
CA ASP A 50 -14.34 -20.30 -6.41
C ASP A 50 -15.15 -19.02 -6.69
N VAL A 51 -14.66 -18.19 -7.60
CA VAL A 51 -15.35 -17.01 -8.16
C VAL A 51 -15.70 -17.29 -9.63
N PRO A 52 -16.92 -16.96 -10.11
CA PRO A 52 -17.29 -17.14 -11.51
C PRO A 52 -16.31 -16.42 -12.45
N GLU A 53 -15.92 -17.06 -13.55
CA GLU A 53 -14.89 -16.59 -14.48
C GLU A 53 -15.13 -15.17 -15.03
N LYS A 54 -16.40 -14.76 -15.19
CA LYS A 54 -16.77 -13.44 -15.71
C LYS A 54 -16.82 -12.34 -14.65
N HIS A 55 -16.67 -12.68 -13.37
CA HIS A 55 -16.71 -11.72 -12.28
C HIS A 55 -15.29 -11.14 -12.09
N ARG A 56 -15.22 -9.83 -11.91
CA ARG A 56 -13.99 -9.06 -11.65
C ARG A 56 -14.11 -8.34 -10.33
N LEU A 57 -13.00 -8.32 -9.59
CA LEU A 57 -12.90 -7.61 -8.32
C LEU A 57 -13.11 -6.12 -8.57
N TYR A 58 -14.02 -5.49 -7.82
CA TYR A 58 -14.24 -4.04 -7.90
C TYR A 58 -14.10 -3.32 -6.57
N ALA A 59 -14.26 -4.02 -5.44
CA ALA A 59 -14.09 -3.40 -4.12
C ALA A 59 -13.53 -4.38 -3.08
N VAL A 60 -12.70 -3.83 -2.19
CA VAL A 60 -12.22 -4.48 -0.96
C VAL A 60 -12.31 -3.48 0.18
N ASN A 61 -13.07 -3.80 1.21
CA ASN A 61 -13.24 -2.96 2.39
C ASN A 61 -12.85 -3.75 3.63
N GLY A 62 -11.91 -3.24 4.45
CA GLY A 62 -11.42 -4.03 5.58
C GLY A 62 -10.87 -3.23 6.76
N ASN A 63 -10.72 -3.93 7.87
CA ASN A 63 -10.21 -3.43 9.13
C ASN A 63 -9.06 -4.31 9.63
N PHE A 64 -7.96 -3.66 10.03
CA PHE A 64 -6.85 -4.31 10.73
C PHE A 64 -7.20 -4.42 12.22
N LEU A 65 -7.22 -5.65 12.73
CA LEU A 65 -7.58 -5.97 14.12
C LEU A 65 -6.37 -6.26 15.00
N GLY A 66 -5.20 -6.50 14.38
CA GLY A 66 -3.94 -6.72 15.07
C GLY A 66 -2.80 -6.97 14.10
N PRO A 67 -1.54 -6.87 14.55
CA PRO A 67 -0.39 -7.09 13.68
C PRO A 67 -0.32 -8.56 13.26
N ALA A 68 -0.05 -8.82 11.99
CA ALA A 68 0.48 -10.11 11.57
C ALA A 68 2.00 -10.13 11.81
N LEU A 69 2.54 -11.23 12.33
CA LEU A 69 3.95 -11.43 12.61
C LEU A 69 4.67 -12.10 11.43
N THR A 70 5.95 -11.80 11.24
CA THR A 70 6.75 -12.31 10.12
C THR A 70 7.40 -13.68 10.36
N ASP A 71 7.27 -14.23 11.57
CA ASP A 71 7.91 -15.48 12.00
C ASP A 71 7.03 -16.73 11.82
N ARG A 72 5.78 -16.54 11.36
CA ARG A 72 4.78 -17.62 11.26
C ARG A 72 3.83 -17.39 10.08
N PRO A 73 3.27 -18.47 9.49
CA PRO A 73 2.36 -18.35 8.36
C PRO A 73 1.06 -17.67 8.78
N VAL A 74 0.38 -17.08 7.80
CA VAL A 74 -1.02 -16.66 7.94
C VAL A 74 -1.95 -17.76 7.44
N PHE A 75 -3.14 -17.80 8.03
CA PHE A 75 -4.29 -18.53 7.51
C PHE A 75 -5.29 -17.53 6.95
N VAL A 76 -6.01 -17.91 5.91
CA VAL A 76 -7.06 -17.08 5.33
C VAL A 76 -8.32 -17.91 5.23
N ASN A 77 -9.37 -17.49 5.93
CA ASN A 77 -10.70 -18.06 5.81
C ASN A 77 -11.54 -17.21 4.87
N THR A 78 -12.38 -17.85 4.06
CA THR A 78 -13.33 -17.16 3.17
C THR A 78 -14.74 -17.67 3.43
N LYS A 79 -15.73 -16.79 3.28
CA LYS A 79 -17.15 -17.12 3.37
C LYS A 79 -17.89 -16.39 2.25
N VAL A 80 -18.66 -17.14 1.45
CA VAL A 80 -19.52 -16.53 0.43
C VAL A 80 -20.79 -16.01 1.10
N TYR A 81 -21.07 -14.72 0.96
CA TYR A 81 -22.33 -14.10 1.40
C TYR A 81 -23.34 -13.99 0.27
N ARG A 82 -22.86 -13.77 -0.95
CA ARG A 82 -23.67 -13.60 -2.15
C ARG A 82 -22.98 -14.24 -3.34
N SER A 83 -23.73 -14.98 -4.14
CA SER A 83 -23.33 -15.43 -5.47
C SER A 83 -24.57 -15.41 -6.37
N THR A 84 -24.56 -14.52 -7.35
CA THR A 84 -25.65 -14.28 -8.30
C THR A 84 -25.09 -14.23 -9.71
N LYS A 85 -25.95 -14.04 -10.72
CA LYS A 85 -25.50 -13.86 -12.11
C LYS A 85 -24.49 -12.71 -12.25
N SER A 86 -24.73 -11.58 -11.59
CA SER A 86 -23.93 -10.35 -11.77
C SER A 86 -22.94 -10.09 -10.65
N PHE A 87 -23.22 -10.52 -9.42
CA PHE A 87 -22.41 -10.17 -8.25
C PHE A 87 -22.01 -11.38 -7.42
N THR A 88 -20.78 -11.32 -6.90
CA THR A 88 -20.27 -12.21 -5.84
C THR A 88 -19.75 -11.35 -4.69
N THR A 89 -20.11 -11.68 -3.45
CA THR A 89 -19.59 -11.02 -2.24
C THR A 89 -19.03 -12.07 -1.30
N LYS A 90 -17.79 -11.89 -0.88
CA LYS A 90 -17.12 -12.75 0.09
C LYS A 90 -16.66 -11.96 1.30
N PHE A 91 -16.70 -12.61 2.45
CA PHE A 91 -16.05 -12.15 3.65
C PHE A 91 -14.78 -12.96 3.87
N VAL A 92 -13.72 -12.27 4.23
CA VAL A 92 -12.38 -12.84 4.37
C VAL A 92 -11.82 -12.47 5.73
N GLU A 93 -11.23 -13.46 6.39
CA GLU A 93 -10.49 -13.28 7.64
C GLU A 93 -9.06 -13.73 7.41
N VAL A 94 -8.07 -12.88 7.76
CA VAL A 94 -6.66 -13.27 7.83
C VAL A 94 -6.32 -13.49 9.29
N LEU A 95 -5.81 -14.67 9.63
CA LEU A 95 -5.56 -15.12 10.99
C LEU A 95 -4.13 -15.62 11.16
N GLN A 96 -3.66 -15.63 12.41
CA GLN A 96 -2.41 -16.30 12.78
C GLN A 96 -2.54 -17.06 14.08
N LYS A 97 -1.92 -18.24 14.13
CA LYS A 97 -1.72 -18.99 15.36
C LYS A 97 -0.70 -18.27 16.25
N GLN A 98 -1.11 -17.91 17.47
CA GLN A 98 -0.27 -17.26 18.47
C GLN A 98 0.52 -18.30 19.27
N ASP A 99 1.42 -17.83 20.15
CA ASP A 99 2.28 -18.71 20.97
C ASP A 99 1.47 -19.56 21.97
N ASP A 100 0.29 -19.08 22.38
CA ASP A 100 -0.68 -19.83 23.21
C ASP A 100 -1.45 -20.90 22.42
N GLY A 101 -1.16 -21.06 21.12
CA GLY A 101 -1.79 -22.00 20.22
C GLY A 101 -3.14 -21.56 19.66
N LYS A 102 -3.69 -20.42 20.06
CA LYS A 102 -4.98 -19.92 19.57
C LYS A 102 -4.82 -19.14 18.27
N GLU A 103 -5.85 -19.13 17.44
CA GLU A 103 -5.90 -18.27 16.26
C GLU A 103 -6.39 -16.87 16.64
N ARG A 104 -5.68 -15.84 16.17
CA ARG A 104 -6.09 -14.44 16.27
C ARG A 104 -6.33 -13.89 14.89
N VAL A 105 -7.50 -13.27 14.69
CA VAL A 105 -7.80 -12.50 13.48
C VAL A 105 -6.95 -11.23 13.46
N CYS A 106 -6.22 -11.02 12.37
CA CYS A 106 -5.38 -9.85 12.12
C CYS A 106 -6.04 -8.87 11.16
N LEU A 107 -6.83 -9.37 10.20
CA LEU A 107 -7.58 -8.57 9.22
C LEU A 107 -8.94 -9.21 8.97
N VAL A 108 -9.97 -8.37 8.81
CA VAL A 108 -11.26 -8.76 8.20
C VAL A 108 -11.55 -7.89 6.99
N ALA A 109 -12.15 -8.46 5.95
CA ALA A 109 -12.53 -7.71 4.76
C ALA A 109 -13.79 -8.26 4.09
N LEU A 110 -14.59 -7.36 3.51
CA LEU A 110 -15.56 -7.68 2.46
C LEU A 110 -14.90 -7.49 1.10
N VAL A 111 -15.06 -8.47 0.23
CA VAL A 111 -14.48 -8.53 -1.11
C VAL A 111 -15.60 -8.74 -2.11
N ASP A 112 -15.77 -7.78 -3.02
CA ASP A 112 -16.89 -7.75 -3.95
C ASP A 112 -16.43 -7.84 -5.40
N PHE A 113 -17.11 -8.71 -6.15
CA PHE A 113 -16.91 -8.94 -7.55
C PHE A 113 -18.17 -8.64 -8.35
N HIS A 114 -17.99 -8.18 -9.57
CA HIS A 114 -19.05 -7.83 -10.50
C HIS A 114 -18.75 -8.41 -11.88
N VAL A 115 -19.78 -8.84 -12.61
CA VAL A 115 -19.64 -9.24 -14.00
C VAL A 115 -19.10 -8.07 -14.84
N ILE A 116 -18.32 -8.38 -15.87
CA ILE A 116 -17.96 -7.37 -16.88
C ILE A 116 -19.23 -7.01 -17.67
N GLU A 117 -19.62 -5.74 -17.58
CA GLU A 117 -20.71 -5.17 -18.39
C GLU A 117 -20.22 -4.92 -19.82
N ALA A 118 -21.09 -5.12 -20.80
CA ALA A 118 -20.77 -4.91 -22.22
C ALA A 118 -20.60 -3.43 -22.55
N ASP A 119 -21.36 -2.56 -21.89
CA ASP A 119 -21.43 -1.13 -22.15
C ASP A 119 -21.40 -0.33 -20.84
N SER A 120 -20.96 0.93 -20.92
CA SER A 120 -21.00 1.89 -19.82
C SER A 120 -21.82 3.10 -20.24
N PHE A 121 -22.74 3.55 -19.37
CA PHE A 121 -23.52 4.76 -19.63
C PHE A 121 -22.65 6.03 -19.59
N MET A 122 -21.65 6.07 -18.71
CA MET A 122 -20.70 7.17 -18.56
C MET A 122 -19.28 6.62 -18.40
N ILE A 123 -18.30 7.30 -19.02
CA ILE A 123 -16.88 6.98 -18.89
C ILE A 123 -16.15 8.28 -18.54
N TYR A 124 -15.70 8.41 -17.29
CA TYR A 124 -14.95 9.57 -16.81
C TYR A 124 -14.11 9.22 -15.59
N SER A 125 -13.07 10.02 -15.34
CA SER A 125 -12.32 10.01 -14.09
C SER A 125 -11.67 11.37 -13.87
N ALA A 126 -11.42 11.74 -12.61
CA ALA A 126 -10.63 12.92 -12.31
C ALA A 126 -9.17 12.72 -12.76
N PRO A 127 -8.49 13.74 -13.28
CA PRO A 127 -7.04 13.68 -13.50
C PRO A 127 -6.29 13.66 -12.16
N PRO A 128 -4.97 13.39 -12.15
CA PRO A 128 -4.11 13.65 -11.00
C PRO A 128 -4.23 15.10 -10.52
N SER A 129 -3.91 15.37 -9.26
CA SER A 129 -4.12 16.71 -8.68
C SER A 129 -3.21 17.81 -9.28
N LYS A 130 -2.19 17.42 -10.04
CA LYS A 130 -1.30 18.29 -10.81
C LYS A 130 -0.60 17.48 -11.90
N GLU A 131 0.07 18.19 -12.80
CA GLU A 131 0.95 17.56 -13.78
C GLU A 131 2.22 17.02 -13.13
N TYR A 132 2.60 15.81 -13.52
CA TYR A 132 3.79 15.12 -13.08
C TYR A 132 4.68 14.80 -14.27
N THR A 133 6.00 14.75 -14.05
CA THR A 133 6.96 14.36 -15.09
C THR A 133 6.70 12.95 -15.62
N SER A 134 7.03 12.72 -16.89
CA SER A 134 6.90 11.39 -17.52
C SER A 134 7.83 10.36 -16.86
N VAL A 135 7.70 9.09 -17.26
CA VAL A 135 8.55 7.99 -16.78
C VAL A 135 10.04 8.29 -17.05
N GLU A 136 10.36 8.82 -18.22
CA GLU A 136 11.72 9.10 -18.71
C GLU A 136 12.37 10.29 -17.99
N GLU A 137 11.56 11.27 -17.61
CA GLU A 137 12.03 12.45 -16.89
C GLU A 137 12.10 12.24 -15.37
N SER A 138 11.49 11.17 -14.86
CA SER A 138 11.41 10.85 -13.44
C SER A 138 12.68 10.13 -12.96
N TRP A 139 13.02 10.30 -11.68
CA TRP A 139 14.21 9.67 -11.11
C TRP A 139 13.95 8.21 -10.76
N THR A 140 14.91 7.33 -11.04
CA THR A 140 14.96 6.07 -10.28
C THR A 140 15.30 6.36 -8.81
N PRO A 141 14.89 5.49 -7.88
CA PRO A 141 15.34 5.57 -6.49
C PRO A 141 16.86 5.58 -6.34
N ALA A 142 17.59 4.80 -7.16
CA ALA A 142 19.04 4.72 -7.11
C ALA A 142 19.71 6.04 -7.54
N GLU A 143 19.29 6.61 -8.67
CA GLU A 143 19.78 7.90 -9.15
C GLU A 143 19.48 9.01 -8.13
N ARG A 144 18.24 9.06 -7.60
CA ARG A 144 17.87 10.13 -6.65
C ARG A 144 18.67 10.04 -5.36
N LYS A 145 18.86 8.84 -4.80
CA LYS A 145 19.68 8.64 -3.60
C LYS A 145 21.11 9.11 -3.80
N LYS A 146 21.73 8.78 -4.94
CA LYS A 146 23.07 9.24 -5.29
C LYS A 146 23.13 10.77 -5.33
N MET A 147 22.19 11.41 -6.04
CA MET A 147 22.12 12.88 -6.09
C MET A 147 22.00 13.49 -4.69
N MET A 148 21.16 12.94 -3.81
CA MET A 148 20.99 13.46 -2.46
C MET A 148 22.25 13.37 -1.60
N VAL A 149 23.10 12.37 -1.82
CA VAL A 149 24.40 12.25 -1.14
C VAL A 149 25.39 13.23 -1.73
N ASP A 150 25.47 13.32 -3.06
CA ASP A 150 26.35 14.25 -3.78
C ASP A 150 26.00 15.73 -3.46
N GLU A 151 24.72 16.05 -3.24
CA GLU A 151 24.19 17.37 -2.87
C GLU A 151 24.23 17.64 -1.36
N GLU A 152 24.78 16.72 -0.55
CA GLU A 152 24.84 16.82 0.92
C GLU A 152 23.47 16.96 1.62
N ILE A 153 22.37 16.58 0.94
CA ILE A 153 21.01 16.54 1.51
C ILE A 153 20.89 15.39 2.52
N LEU A 154 21.52 14.26 2.23
CA LEU A 154 21.55 13.07 3.07
C LEU A 154 22.97 12.53 3.17
N THR A 155 23.31 11.98 4.33
CA THR A 155 24.49 11.13 4.48
C THR A 155 24.22 9.73 3.92
N GLN A 156 25.28 9.01 3.53
CA GLN A 156 25.15 7.60 3.11
C GLN A 156 24.50 6.74 4.21
N ALA A 157 24.81 6.99 5.49
CA ALA A 157 24.21 6.25 6.60
C ALA A 157 22.67 6.43 6.68
N GLN A 158 22.15 7.62 6.33
CA GLN A 158 20.71 7.87 6.26
C GLN A 158 20.07 7.11 5.09
N VAL A 159 20.74 7.06 3.94
CA VAL A 159 20.31 6.25 2.79
C VAL A 159 20.30 4.77 3.12
N ASP A 160 21.34 4.25 3.78
CA ASP A 160 21.42 2.84 4.19
C ASP A 160 20.30 2.49 5.19
N THR A 161 19.93 3.43 6.06
CA THR A 161 18.80 3.26 6.99
C THR A 161 17.47 3.23 6.25
N HIS A 162 17.27 4.10 5.26
CA HIS A 162 16.11 4.06 4.37
C HIS A 162 15.99 2.72 3.65
N ASP A 163 17.10 2.22 3.09
CA ASP A 163 17.12 0.96 2.35
C ASP A 163 16.73 -0.22 3.23
N LYS A 164 17.22 -0.28 4.48
CA LYS A 164 16.81 -1.34 5.43
C LYS A 164 15.30 -1.40 5.67
N LEU A 165 14.58 -0.27 5.57
CA LEU A 165 13.13 -0.20 5.78
C LEU A 165 12.30 -0.44 4.52
N PHE A 166 12.81 -0.04 3.35
CA PHE A 166 12.02 0.05 2.11
C PHE A 166 12.56 -0.78 0.95
N HIS A 167 13.62 -1.57 1.15
CA HIS A 167 14.24 -2.41 0.11
C HIS A 167 13.24 -3.28 -0.67
N LEU A 168 12.21 -3.81 0.01
CA LEU A 168 11.22 -4.71 -0.59
C LEU A 168 10.54 -4.12 -1.84
N MET A 169 10.19 -2.84 -1.86
CA MET A 169 9.55 -2.26 -3.07
C MET A 169 10.52 -2.23 -4.24
N GLY A 170 11.79 -1.90 -4.00
CA GLY A 170 12.81 -1.85 -5.04
C GLY A 170 13.02 -3.20 -5.75
N THR A 171 12.77 -4.31 -5.05
CA THR A 171 12.86 -5.66 -5.63
C THR A 171 11.62 -6.09 -6.40
N LEU A 172 10.45 -5.51 -6.10
CA LEU A 172 9.17 -5.94 -6.67
C LEU A 172 8.71 -5.06 -7.84
N ILE A 173 9.04 -3.78 -7.81
CA ILE A 173 8.58 -2.80 -8.80
C ILE A 173 9.73 -1.98 -9.40
N ASP A 174 9.56 -1.61 -10.66
CA ASP A 174 10.22 -0.45 -11.24
C ASP A 174 9.44 0.79 -10.77
N MET A 175 10.10 1.60 -9.94
CA MET A 175 9.56 2.81 -9.36
C MET A 175 10.29 4.00 -9.95
N ARG A 176 9.56 5.05 -10.36
CA ARG A 176 10.14 6.33 -10.78
C ARG A 176 9.52 7.48 -9.99
N PHE A 177 10.32 8.18 -9.20
CA PHE A 177 9.86 9.37 -8.50
C PHE A 177 9.72 10.52 -9.48
N THR A 178 8.50 11.04 -9.62
CA THR A 178 8.26 12.26 -10.39
C THR A 178 8.99 13.44 -9.74
N LYS A 179 9.44 14.44 -10.50
CA LYS A 179 10.24 15.55 -9.93
C LYS A 179 9.46 16.37 -8.90
N GLN A 180 8.14 16.44 -9.06
CA GLN A 180 7.21 17.10 -8.13
C GLN A 180 6.95 16.28 -6.86
N SER A 181 7.32 15.00 -6.84
CA SER A 181 7.05 14.08 -5.74
C SER A 181 7.79 14.47 -4.47
N ILE A 182 7.06 14.76 -3.40
CA ILE A 182 7.68 14.98 -2.08
C ILE A 182 8.42 13.73 -1.61
N HIS A 183 7.95 12.52 -1.95
CA HIS A 183 8.67 11.27 -1.74
C HIS A 183 10.06 11.31 -2.39
N GLY A 184 10.16 11.75 -3.65
CA GLY A 184 11.43 11.86 -4.36
C GLY A 184 12.32 12.99 -3.84
N GLN A 185 11.73 14.12 -3.46
CA GLN A 185 12.47 15.28 -2.94
C GLN A 185 13.01 15.06 -1.52
N THR A 186 12.38 14.18 -0.73
CA THR A 186 12.73 13.95 0.68
C THR A 186 13.18 12.52 1.00
N LEU A 187 13.24 11.63 0.00
CA LEU A 187 13.43 10.20 0.19
C LEU A 187 12.43 9.63 1.23
N GLN A 188 11.14 9.84 0.96
CA GLN A 188 10.03 9.43 1.83
C GLN A 188 10.14 10.01 3.26
N GLY A 189 10.51 11.29 3.35
CA GLY A 189 10.64 12.03 4.61
C GLY A 189 12.00 11.93 5.31
N PHE A 190 12.93 11.11 4.82
CA PHE A 190 14.26 10.94 5.44
C PHE A 190 15.12 12.21 5.43
N ALA A 191 14.99 13.05 4.41
CA ALA A 191 15.57 14.40 4.38
C ALA A 191 14.72 15.34 5.26
N LYS A 192 14.78 15.11 6.57
CA LYS A 192 13.93 15.77 7.56
C LYS A 192 14.06 17.30 7.47
N GLY A 193 12.93 17.99 7.30
CA GLY A 193 12.87 19.45 7.18
C GLY A 193 13.40 20.03 5.86
N HIS A 194 13.77 19.19 4.88
CA HIS A 194 14.12 19.64 3.55
C HIS A 194 12.92 20.36 2.91
N LYS A 195 13.17 21.56 2.36
CA LYS A 195 12.13 22.36 1.71
C LYS A 195 11.80 21.78 0.35
N THR A 196 10.53 21.47 0.12
CA THR A 196 10.05 20.93 -1.15
C THR A 196 9.53 22.03 -2.08
N THR A 197 9.28 21.68 -3.34
CA THR A 197 8.62 22.57 -4.31
C THR A 197 7.18 22.93 -3.91
N GLN A 198 6.63 22.29 -2.88
CA GLN A 198 5.23 22.45 -2.45
C GLN A 198 5.10 23.11 -1.07
N GLU A 199 6.16 23.73 -0.52
CA GLU A 199 6.09 24.34 0.82
C GLU A 199 5.07 25.48 0.94
N HIS A 200 4.80 26.17 -0.16
CA HIS A 200 3.83 27.26 -0.23
C HIS A 200 2.37 26.78 -0.14
N LEU A 201 2.12 25.47 -0.27
CA LEU A 201 0.79 24.89 -0.24
C LEU A 201 0.43 24.42 1.19
N PRO A 202 -0.85 24.57 1.60
CA PRO A 202 -1.33 23.89 2.79
C PRO A 202 -1.21 22.37 2.63
N LEU A 203 -1.07 21.64 3.75
CA LEU A 203 -0.77 20.20 3.75
C LEU A 203 -1.72 19.36 2.88
N THR A 204 -3.01 19.72 2.83
CA THR A 204 -4.05 19.00 2.08
C THR A 204 -4.04 19.28 0.56
N GLU A 205 -3.30 20.31 0.13
CA GLU A 205 -3.05 20.61 -1.29
C GLU A 205 -1.69 20.07 -1.76
N ARG A 206 -0.85 19.62 -0.82
CA ARG A 206 0.38 18.89 -1.14
C ARG A 206 0.05 17.48 -1.65
N SER A 207 0.92 16.98 -2.51
CA SER A 207 0.79 15.65 -3.09
C SER A 207 2.16 15.03 -3.34
N SER A 208 2.18 13.73 -3.53
CA SER A 208 3.36 13.00 -3.98
C SER A 208 2.94 12.01 -5.05
N ALA A 209 3.80 11.72 -6.02
CA ALA A 209 3.50 10.70 -7.02
C ALA A 209 4.72 9.90 -7.47
N ASP A 210 4.52 8.65 -7.83
CA ASP A 210 5.49 7.82 -8.52
C ASP A 210 4.87 7.11 -9.73
N TRP A 211 5.70 6.76 -10.69
CA TRP A 211 5.35 5.73 -11.66
C TRP A 211 5.73 4.38 -11.07
N LEU A 212 4.82 3.41 -11.15
CA LEU A 212 5.07 2.05 -10.73
C LEU A 212 4.74 1.07 -11.86
N LYS A 213 5.58 0.04 -11.99
CA LYS A 213 5.38 -1.12 -12.87
C LYS A 213 5.92 -2.35 -12.16
N VAL A 214 5.21 -3.48 -12.20
CA VAL A 214 5.77 -4.71 -11.62
C VAL A 214 6.95 -5.23 -12.42
N ARG A 215 7.96 -5.76 -11.73
CA ARG A 215 9.11 -6.41 -12.36
C ARG A 215 8.81 -7.82 -12.81
N GLU A 216 8.00 -8.54 -12.03
CA GLU A 216 7.50 -9.85 -12.45
C GLU A 216 6.48 -9.67 -13.57
N LYS A 217 6.44 -10.66 -14.48
CA LYS A 217 5.35 -10.72 -15.46
C LYS A 217 4.11 -11.31 -14.79
N VAL A 218 3.02 -10.56 -14.84
CA VAL A 218 1.70 -10.97 -14.33
C VAL A 218 0.80 -11.34 -15.51
N GLU A 219 0.07 -12.45 -15.42
CA GLU A 219 -0.61 -13.04 -16.58
C GLU A 219 -2.13 -13.09 -16.44
N THR A 220 -2.66 -13.27 -15.22
CA THR A 220 -4.11 -13.41 -15.02
C THR A 220 -4.74 -12.15 -14.43
N PRO A 221 -6.04 -11.89 -14.67
CA PRO A 221 -6.75 -10.78 -14.02
C PRO A 221 -6.67 -10.84 -12.49
N ALA A 222 -6.77 -12.05 -11.92
CA ALA A 222 -6.67 -12.27 -10.48
C ALA A 222 -5.29 -11.91 -9.93
N GLU A 223 -4.21 -12.32 -10.61
CA GLU A 223 -2.85 -11.92 -10.23
C GLU A 223 -2.66 -10.40 -10.33
N ASN A 224 -3.19 -9.74 -11.38
CA ASN A 224 -3.08 -8.29 -11.55
C ASN A 224 -3.66 -7.54 -10.35
N VAL A 225 -4.92 -7.82 -9.99
CA VAL A 225 -5.58 -7.12 -8.88
C VAL A 225 -5.04 -7.53 -7.51
N THR A 226 -4.58 -8.77 -7.35
CA THR A 226 -3.95 -9.27 -6.11
C THR A 226 -2.63 -8.55 -5.84
N SER A 227 -1.76 -8.48 -6.85
CA SER A 227 -0.49 -7.75 -6.79
C SER A 227 -0.72 -6.25 -6.60
N LEU A 228 -1.71 -5.66 -7.30
CA LEU A 228 -2.02 -4.25 -7.11
C LEU A 228 -2.56 -3.95 -5.71
N ALA A 229 -3.38 -4.82 -5.13
CA ALA A 229 -3.88 -4.65 -3.76
C ALA A 229 -2.75 -4.61 -2.73
N PHE A 230 -1.70 -5.42 -2.91
CA PHE A 230 -0.48 -5.35 -2.11
C PHE A 230 0.25 -4.02 -2.29
N LEU A 231 0.45 -3.59 -3.54
CA LEU A 231 1.25 -2.42 -3.85
C LEU A 231 0.58 -1.10 -3.46
N LEU A 232 -0.74 -1.00 -3.61
CA LEU A 232 -1.47 0.26 -3.40
C LEU A 232 -1.58 0.65 -1.92
N ASP A 233 -1.41 -0.31 -0.99
CA ASP A 233 -1.32 -0.04 0.45
C ASP A 233 -0.06 0.74 0.85
N ALA A 234 0.98 0.72 0.01
CA ALA A 234 2.26 1.34 0.34
C ALA A 234 2.13 2.85 0.56
N SER A 235 2.82 3.34 1.60
CA SER A 235 2.95 4.76 1.99
C SER A 235 1.73 5.48 2.55
N ILE A 236 0.50 5.03 2.31
CA ILE A 236 -0.71 5.80 2.65
C ILE A 236 -0.76 6.17 4.15
N SER A 237 -0.48 5.22 5.05
CA SER A 237 -0.60 5.45 6.50
C SER A 237 0.32 6.52 7.06
N PHE A 238 1.49 6.72 6.46
CA PHE A 238 2.47 7.72 6.87
C PHE A 238 2.59 8.91 5.92
N GLN A 239 1.67 9.01 4.95
CA GLN A 239 1.64 10.09 3.97
C GLN A 239 1.70 11.50 4.58
N PRO A 240 0.98 11.82 5.68
CA PRO A 240 1.02 13.16 6.27
C PRO A 240 2.41 13.55 6.79
N LEU A 241 3.19 12.57 7.25
CA LEU A 241 4.58 12.80 7.67
C LEU A 241 5.45 13.14 6.46
N VAL A 242 5.37 12.35 5.40
CA VAL A 242 6.18 12.58 4.18
C VAL A 242 5.86 13.93 3.55
N LEU A 243 4.58 14.28 3.42
CA LEU A 243 4.14 15.57 2.88
C LEU A 243 4.57 16.78 3.75
N SER A 244 5.05 16.51 4.96
CA SER A 244 5.61 17.49 5.89
C SER A 244 7.15 17.38 6.03
N SER A 245 7.81 16.60 5.18
CA SER A 245 9.25 16.31 5.27
C SER A 245 9.66 15.73 6.63
N ILE A 246 8.86 14.82 7.18
CA ILE A 246 9.11 14.11 8.44
C ILE A 246 9.22 12.60 8.13
N PRO A 247 10.25 11.89 8.60
CA PRO A 247 10.34 10.46 8.39
C PRO A 247 9.39 9.70 9.31
N LEU A 248 8.91 8.55 8.84
CA LEU A 248 8.06 7.62 9.59
C LEU A 248 8.60 7.28 10.99
N THR A 249 9.92 7.22 11.13
CA THR A 249 10.63 6.90 12.38
C THR A 249 10.44 7.92 13.51
N GLU A 250 9.88 9.09 13.22
CA GLU A 250 9.54 10.11 14.22
C GLU A 250 8.20 9.85 14.92
N SER A 251 7.38 8.94 14.40
CA SER A 251 6.13 8.55 15.03
C SER A 251 6.34 7.46 16.09
N SER A 252 5.53 7.45 17.16
CA SER A 252 5.51 6.30 18.09
C SER A 252 4.62 5.16 17.61
N ALA A 253 3.64 5.47 16.78
CA ALA A 253 2.80 4.51 16.10
C ALA A 253 2.32 5.12 14.79
N CYS A 254 2.43 4.37 13.71
CA CYS A 254 1.91 4.75 12.41
C CYS A 254 1.51 3.47 11.65
N SER A 255 0.21 3.27 11.47
CA SER A 255 -0.33 2.04 10.87
C SER A 255 -1.76 2.26 10.38
N THR A 256 -2.16 1.51 9.37
CA THR A 256 -3.54 1.50 8.86
C THR A 256 -4.48 0.87 9.88
N LEU A 257 -5.65 1.49 10.09
CA LEU A 257 -6.73 0.95 10.92
C LEU A 257 -7.83 0.33 10.05
N GLU A 258 -8.24 1.04 9.01
CA GLU A 258 -9.18 0.58 7.99
C GLU A 258 -8.76 1.05 6.61
N PHE A 259 -9.24 0.36 5.59
CA PHE A 259 -9.01 0.73 4.21
C PHE A 259 -10.23 0.44 3.34
N SER A 260 -10.30 1.18 2.24
CA SER A 260 -11.23 0.92 1.13
C SER A 260 -10.49 1.01 -0.19
N LEU A 261 -10.32 -0.14 -0.84
CA LEU A 261 -9.72 -0.31 -2.16
C LEU A 261 -10.82 -0.49 -3.21
N ARG A 262 -10.69 0.24 -4.32
CA ARG A 262 -11.64 0.24 -5.44
C ARG A 262 -10.87 -0.01 -6.73
N PHE A 263 -11.37 -0.91 -7.55
CA PHE A 263 -10.95 -1.08 -8.94
C PHE A 263 -12.05 -0.51 -9.83
N LEU A 264 -11.70 0.51 -10.60
CA LEU A 264 -12.63 1.33 -11.39
C LEU A 264 -12.76 0.86 -12.84
N THR A 265 -11.91 -0.10 -13.22
CA THR A 265 -11.92 -0.77 -14.52
C THR A 265 -11.83 -2.28 -14.27
N PRO A 266 -12.56 -3.11 -15.04
CA PRO A 266 -12.59 -4.55 -14.82
C PRO A 266 -11.26 -5.25 -15.17
N GLU A 267 -10.47 -4.64 -16.05
CA GLU A 267 -9.19 -5.18 -16.52
C GLU A 267 -8.10 -4.14 -16.27
N ILE A 268 -7.05 -4.57 -15.55
CA ILE A 268 -5.87 -3.76 -15.23
C ILE A 268 -4.65 -4.58 -15.62
N ASN A 269 -3.67 -3.94 -16.26
CA ASN A 269 -2.42 -4.56 -16.65
C ASN A 269 -1.24 -3.91 -15.92
N ILE A 270 -0.91 -4.39 -14.72
CA ILE A 270 0.20 -3.81 -13.92
C ILE A 270 1.60 -4.07 -14.50
N ASN A 271 1.70 -4.83 -15.61
CA ASN A 271 2.93 -4.92 -16.40
C ASN A 271 3.28 -3.59 -17.11
N ASP A 272 2.33 -2.66 -17.21
CA ASP A 272 2.55 -1.31 -17.72
C ASP A 272 2.79 -0.32 -16.58
N PHE A 273 3.45 0.79 -16.89
CA PHE A 273 3.61 1.88 -15.92
C PHE A 273 2.26 2.53 -15.62
N HIS A 274 2.01 2.73 -14.33
CA HIS A 274 0.87 3.46 -13.80
C HIS A 274 1.37 4.61 -12.94
N LEU A 275 0.74 5.77 -13.06
CA LEU A 275 0.99 6.89 -12.14
C LEU A 275 0.20 6.65 -10.87
N ARG A 276 0.87 6.64 -9.72
CA ARG A 276 0.23 6.60 -8.41
C ARG A 276 0.46 7.92 -7.70
N GLU A 277 -0.63 8.55 -7.26
CA GLU A 277 -0.61 9.78 -6.47
C GLU A 277 -1.08 9.49 -5.05
N TRP A 278 -0.44 10.11 -4.07
CA TRP A 278 -0.88 10.12 -2.68
C TRP A 278 -1.20 11.52 -2.18
N LYS A 279 -2.29 11.61 -1.41
CA LYS A 279 -2.72 12.82 -0.71
C LYS A 279 -3.17 12.52 0.71
N THR A 280 -3.19 13.56 1.55
CA THR A 280 -3.83 13.55 2.86
C THR A 280 -4.91 14.61 2.92
N TYR A 281 -5.97 14.37 3.69
CA TYR A 281 -7.15 15.23 3.72
C TYR A 281 -7.52 15.70 5.13
N ALA A 282 -7.32 14.86 6.14
CA ALA A 282 -7.66 15.20 7.51
C ALA A 282 -6.73 14.51 8.50
N GLY A 283 -6.51 15.14 9.65
CA GLY A 283 -5.80 14.54 10.78
C GLY A 283 -6.24 15.18 12.09
N ASP A 284 -6.64 14.34 13.04
CA ASP A 284 -7.00 14.75 14.40
C ASP A 284 -7.01 13.53 15.34
N ALA A 285 -6.91 13.76 16.66
CA ALA A 285 -6.98 12.73 17.69
C ALA A 285 -6.09 11.50 17.41
N ALA A 286 -4.85 11.79 16.95
CA ALA A 286 -3.85 10.80 16.55
C ALA A 286 -4.31 9.85 15.43
N ARG A 287 -5.18 10.33 14.54
CA ARG A 287 -5.62 9.62 13.34
C ARG A 287 -5.49 10.51 12.12
N THR A 288 -5.33 9.89 10.96
CA THR A 288 -5.24 10.59 9.67
C THR A 288 -6.06 9.88 8.61
N PHE A 289 -6.59 10.65 7.66
CA PHE A 289 -7.29 10.16 6.48
C PHE A 289 -6.48 10.52 5.23
N SER A 290 -6.06 9.52 4.47
CA SER A 290 -5.20 9.65 3.30
C SER A 290 -5.63 8.68 2.20
N GLU A 291 -5.19 8.95 0.97
CA GLU A 291 -5.61 8.19 -0.21
C GLU A 291 -4.45 8.04 -1.20
N ALA A 292 -4.36 6.87 -1.83
CA ALA A 292 -3.64 6.64 -3.06
C ALA A 292 -4.62 6.50 -4.23
N ARG A 293 -4.31 7.11 -5.37
CA ARG A 293 -5.05 6.95 -6.63
C ARG A 293 -4.09 6.50 -7.73
N LEU A 294 -4.60 5.73 -8.68
CA LEU A 294 -3.81 5.11 -9.74
C LEU A 294 -4.42 5.44 -11.11
N TRP A 295 -3.57 5.87 -12.04
CA TRP A 295 -3.92 6.14 -13.44
C TRP A 295 -3.09 5.28 -14.38
N ASP A 296 -3.71 4.84 -15.48
CA ASP A 296 -3.00 4.20 -16.58
C ASP A 296 -2.29 5.23 -17.48
N LYS A 297 -1.59 4.73 -18.51
CA LYS A 297 -0.85 5.55 -19.49
C LYS A 297 -1.72 6.54 -20.27
N ASP A 298 -3.02 6.28 -20.36
CA ASP A 298 -3.98 7.11 -21.11
C ASP A 298 -4.62 8.15 -20.19
N GLY A 299 -4.20 8.22 -18.91
CA GLY A 299 -4.69 9.18 -17.92
C GLY A 299 -6.05 8.81 -17.33
N LYS A 300 -6.53 7.58 -17.53
CA LYS A 300 -7.76 7.09 -16.90
C LYS A 300 -7.45 6.57 -15.51
N MET A 301 -8.24 6.98 -14.52
CA MET A 301 -8.12 6.45 -13.16
C MET A 301 -8.64 5.01 -13.12
N VAL A 302 -7.79 4.07 -12.72
CA VAL A 302 -8.09 2.63 -12.75
C VAL A 302 -8.29 2.02 -11.36
N ALA A 303 -7.73 2.64 -10.31
CA ALA A 303 -7.90 2.19 -8.94
C ALA A 303 -7.70 3.32 -7.92
N SER A 304 -8.24 3.15 -6.72
CA SER A 304 -7.92 3.98 -5.57
C SER A 304 -7.96 3.19 -4.27
N MET A 305 -7.18 3.62 -3.28
CA MET A 305 -7.24 3.12 -1.91
C MET A 305 -7.24 4.28 -0.93
N SER A 306 -8.26 4.35 -0.08
CA SER A 306 -8.32 5.30 1.04
C SER A 306 -8.06 4.58 2.36
N GLN A 307 -7.47 5.27 3.34
CA GLN A 307 -7.18 4.72 4.65
C GLN A 307 -7.40 5.73 5.76
N THR A 308 -8.00 5.28 6.86
CA THR A 308 -7.84 5.88 8.18
C THR A 308 -6.71 5.16 8.89
N SER A 309 -5.75 5.92 9.38
CA SER A 309 -4.55 5.40 10.03
C SER A 309 -4.39 5.98 11.43
N ILE A 310 -3.76 5.21 12.33
CA ILE A 310 -3.24 5.77 13.57
C ILE A 310 -1.94 6.53 13.24
N LEU A 311 -1.77 7.73 13.78
CA LEU A 311 -0.54 8.50 13.71
C LEU A 311 -0.29 9.17 15.07
N ARG A 312 0.56 8.55 15.90
CA ARG A 312 0.86 9.03 17.25
C ARG A 312 2.19 9.78 17.28
N PRO A 313 2.25 10.92 18.00
CA PRO A 313 3.51 11.62 18.23
C PRO A 313 4.47 10.74 19.04
N PRO A 314 5.79 11.01 19.00
CA PRO A 314 6.74 10.32 19.85
C PRO A 314 6.37 10.54 21.33
N LYS A 315 6.67 9.56 22.19
CA LYS A 315 6.47 9.73 23.64
C LYS A 315 7.34 10.91 24.09
N LYS A 316 6.75 11.92 24.74
CA LYS A 316 7.54 12.97 25.40
C LYS A 316 8.48 12.30 26.40
N ALA A 317 9.78 12.59 26.34
CA ALA A 317 10.70 12.19 27.40
C ALA A 317 10.11 12.67 28.73
N ALA A 318 10.00 11.78 29.71
CA ALA A 318 9.53 12.18 31.03
C ALA A 318 10.42 13.33 31.51
N ALA A 319 9.83 14.52 31.72
CA ALA A 319 10.52 15.59 32.39
C ALA A 319 11.08 15.01 33.68
N LYS A 320 12.40 15.07 33.89
CA LYS A 320 13.01 14.70 35.16
C LYS A 320 12.21 15.41 36.24
N LYS A 321 11.44 14.67 37.03
CA LYS A 321 10.80 15.23 38.22
C LYS A 321 11.93 15.81 39.04
N SER A 322 12.00 17.14 39.10
CA SER A 322 12.79 17.84 40.08
C SER A 322 12.33 17.27 41.42
N LYS A 323 13.24 16.57 42.10
CA LYS A 323 13.09 16.27 43.51
C LYS A 323 13.13 17.63 44.21
N ILE A 324 11.99 18.08 44.69
CA ILE A 324 11.91 19.02 45.81
C ILE A 324 11.96 18.16 47.06
#